data_AF-I3VWH9-F1
#
_entry.id   AF-I3VWH9-F1
#
_cell.length_a   1.000
_cell.length_b   1.000
_cell.length_c   1.000
_cell.angle_alpha   90.00
_cell.angle_beta   90.00
_cell.angle_gamma   90.00
#
_symmetry.space_group_name_H-M   'P 1'
#
loop_
_entity.id
_entity.type
_entity.pdbx_description
1 polymer ?
#
loop_
_entity_poly.entity_id
_entity_poly.type
_entity_poly.pdbx_seq_one_letter_code
_entity_poly.pdbx_strand_id
1 'polypeptide(L)'
;MNKYNKNIIMEKTVELGKSLADSDIINELRDAEIAFLNDKKAQLLLSKIKEHEKKGHQGVELKYLKEELFELGSYKRLLNAQKASKELMAEINSILNFYINGVDHKCDKDSCANCHRHCVK
;
A
#
# COMPACT_ATOMS: atom_id res chain seq x y z
N MET A 1 -28.22 -14.06 11.29
CA MET A 1 -27.83 -12.72 10.79
C MET A 1 -28.84 -12.27 9.76
N ASN A 2 -29.51 -11.12 9.99
CA ASN A 2 -30.58 -10.64 9.11
C ASN A 2 -29.99 -10.15 7.77
N LYS A 3 -30.57 -10.55 6.63
CA LYS A 3 -30.11 -10.19 5.26
C LYS A 3 -29.94 -8.68 5.08
N TYR A 4 -30.72 -7.89 5.81
CA TYR A 4 -30.68 -6.43 5.87
C TYR A 4 -29.33 -5.88 6.36
N ASN A 5 -28.71 -6.50 7.38
CA ASN A 5 -27.44 -6.03 7.92
C ASN A 5 -26.28 -6.26 6.93
N LYS A 6 -26.34 -7.31 6.12
CA LYS A 6 -25.33 -7.56 5.08
C LYS A 6 -25.35 -6.46 4.02
N ASN A 7 -26.53 -6.05 3.56
CA ASN A 7 -26.65 -5.02 2.53
C ASN A 7 -26.08 -3.67 3.02
N ILE A 8 -26.40 -3.26 4.25
CA ILE A 8 -25.86 -2.03 4.83
C ILE A 8 -24.33 -2.07 4.94
N ILE A 9 -23.74 -3.21 5.35
CA ILE A 9 -22.29 -3.36 5.43
C ILE A 9 -21.66 -3.20 4.03
N MET A 10 -22.25 -3.81 3.01
CA MET A 10 -21.76 -3.68 1.64
C MET A 10 -21.88 -2.23 1.12
N GLU A 11 -23.00 -1.55 1.37
CA GLU A 11 -23.19 -0.14 0.99
C GLU A 11 -22.15 0.77 1.64
N LYS A 12 -21.93 0.63 2.95
CA LYS A 12 -20.93 1.41 3.69
C LYS A 12 -19.50 1.10 3.23
N THR A 13 -19.23 -0.14 2.82
CA THR A 13 -17.94 -0.54 2.24
C THR A 13 -17.71 0.11 0.88
N VAL A 14 -18.76 0.20 0.05
CA VAL A 14 -18.70 0.90 -1.24
C VAL A 14 -18.47 2.39 -1.04
N GLU A 15 -19.15 3.03 -0.08
CA GLU A 15 -18.91 4.43 0.28
C GLU A 15 -17.46 4.67 0.71
N LEU A 16 -16.92 3.80 1.58
CA LEU A 16 -15.51 3.86 1.97
C LEU A 16 -14.59 3.75 0.74
N GLY A 17 -14.84 2.79 -0.15
CA GLY A 17 -14.06 2.61 -1.38
C GLY A 17 -14.04 3.84 -2.28
N LYS A 18 -15.18 4.55 -2.42
CA LYS A 18 -15.27 5.80 -3.17
C LYS A 18 -14.44 6.90 -2.50
N SER A 19 -14.60 7.09 -1.19
CA SER A 19 -13.81 8.09 -0.45
C SER A 19 -12.31 7.83 -0.54
N LEU A 20 -11.88 6.56 -0.52
CA LEU A 20 -10.47 6.20 -0.72
C LEU A 20 -10.02 6.52 -2.14
N ALA A 21 -10.83 6.18 -3.15
CA ALA A 21 -10.53 6.46 -4.54
C ALA A 21 -10.36 7.97 -4.83
N ASP A 22 -11.02 8.83 -4.04
CA ASP A 22 -10.94 10.28 -4.14
C ASP A 22 -9.90 10.89 -3.17
N SER A 23 -9.21 10.08 -2.37
CA SER A 23 -8.20 10.57 -1.42
C SER A 23 -6.91 11.01 -2.11
N ASP A 24 -6.25 12.01 -1.52
CA ASP A 24 -4.97 12.53 -2.02
C ASP A 24 -3.90 11.42 -2.13
N ILE A 25 -3.90 10.45 -1.22
CA ILE A 25 -2.93 9.33 -1.21
C ILE A 25 -3.12 8.43 -2.44
N ILE A 26 -4.37 8.09 -2.79
CA ILE A 26 -4.66 7.24 -3.94
C ILE A 26 -4.51 8.02 -5.25
N ASN A 27 -4.87 9.30 -5.27
CA ASN A 27 -4.63 10.17 -6.42
C ASN A 27 -3.13 10.34 -6.68
N GLU A 28 -2.32 10.58 -5.65
CA GLU A 28 -0.87 10.68 -5.77
C GLU A 28 -0.25 9.35 -6.25
N LEU A 29 -0.77 8.20 -5.83
CA LEU A 29 -0.33 6.91 -6.36
C LEU A 29 -0.58 6.81 -7.87
N ARG A 30 -1.79 7.16 -8.33
CA ARG A 30 -2.12 7.16 -9.77
C ARG A 30 -1.23 8.12 -10.56
N ASP A 31 -1.02 9.32 -10.05
CA ASP A 31 -0.18 10.33 -10.69
C ASP A 31 1.28 9.90 -10.76
N ALA A 32 1.80 9.29 -9.69
CA ALA A 32 3.15 8.75 -9.65
C ALA A 32 3.32 7.56 -10.61
N GLU A 33 2.31 6.69 -10.73
CA GLU A 33 2.29 5.60 -11.73
C GLU A 33 2.34 6.14 -13.15
N ILE A 34 1.50 7.14 -13.47
CA ILE A 34 1.50 7.79 -14.79
C ILE A 34 2.85 8.45 -15.07
N ALA A 35 3.41 9.19 -14.10
CA ALA A 35 4.71 9.84 -14.24
C ALA A 35 5.83 8.84 -14.49
N PHE A 36 5.84 7.71 -13.77
CA PHE A 36 6.81 6.64 -13.97
C PHE A 36 6.65 5.95 -15.33
N LEU A 37 5.42 5.65 -15.76
CA LEU A 37 5.13 5.02 -17.05
C LEU A 37 5.57 5.91 -18.23
N ASN A 38 5.45 7.24 -18.08
CA ASN A 38 5.84 8.21 -19.08
C ASN A 38 7.34 8.58 -19.04
N ASP A 39 8.08 8.17 -18.01
CA ASP A 39 9.52 8.39 -17.91
C ASP A 39 10.29 7.43 -18.83
N LYS A 40 10.68 7.94 -19.99
CA LYS A 40 11.43 7.19 -21.01
C LYS A 40 12.72 6.58 -20.47
N LYS A 41 13.42 7.26 -19.56
CA LYS A 41 14.67 6.77 -18.98
C LYS A 41 14.39 5.60 -18.04
N ALA A 42 13.38 5.74 -17.18
CA ALA A 42 12.95 4.66 -16.30
C ALA A 42 12.54 3.41 -17.08
N GLN A 43 11.74 3.58 -18.15
CA GLN A 43 11.30 2.46 -18.99
C GLN A 43 12.47 1.79 -19.72
N LEU A 44 13.45 2.56 -20.20
CA LEU A 44 14.66 2.02 -20.82
C LEU A 44 15.49 1.20 -19.82
N LEU A 45 15.74 1.73 -18.62
CA LEU A 45 16.47 1.02 -17.56
C LEU A 45 15.76 -0.27 -17.16
N LEU A 46 14.43 -0.22 -16.98
CA LEU A 46 13.62 -1.38 -16.66
C LEU A 46 13.71 -2.46 -17.74
N SER A 47 13.71 -2.07 -19.02
CA SER A 47 13.89 -3.01 -20.13
C SER A 47 15.25 -3.70 -20.09
N LYS A 48 16.34 -2.93 -19.86
CA LYS A 48 17.69 -3.49 -19.73
C LYS A 48 17.79 -4.45 -18.55
N ILE A 49 17.29 -4.06 -17.38
CA ILE A 49 17.25 -4.90 -16.18
C ILE A 49 16.56 -6.23 -16.47
N LYS A 50 15.37 -6.20 -17.10
CA LYS A 50 14.63 -7.42 -17.48
C LYS A 50 15.41 -8.31 -18.45
N GLU A 51 16.15 -7.72 -19.39
CA GLU A 51 16.99 -8.47 -20.32
C GLU A 51 18.15 -9.18 -19.59
N HIS A 52 18.84 -8.48 -18.69
CA HIS A 52 19.89 -9.08 -17.86
C HIS A 52 19.35 -10.22 -16.98
N GLU A 53 18.20 -10.02 -16.34
CA GLU A 53 17.56 -11.03 -15.49
C GLU A 53 17.13 -12.27 -16.29
N LYS A 54 16.59 -12.10 -17.50
CA LYS A 54 16.25 -13.21 -18.41
C LYS A 54 17.48 -14.02 -18.84
N LYS A 55 18.61 -13.36 -19.05
CA LYS A 55 19.88 -14.00 -19.42
C LYS A 55 20.60 -14.65 -18.22
N GLY A 56 20.05 -14.52 -17.01
CA GLY A 56 20.71 -14.97 -15.78
C GLY A 56 21.98 -14.19 -15.45
N HIS A 57 22.17 -13.02 -16.06
CA HIS A 57 23.34 -12.19 -15.81
C HIS A 57 23.20 -11.51 -14.45
N GLN A 58 23.94 -12.03 -13.47
CA GLN A 58 24.14 -11.38 -12.18
C GLN A 58 25.55 -10.79 -12.17
N GLY A 59 25.65 -9.47 -12.02
CA GLY A 59 26.92 -8.79 -12.10
C GLY A 59 26.82 -7.30 -11.77
N VAL A 60 27.98 -6.67 -11.76
CA VAL A 60 28.16 -5.25 -11.40
C VAL A 60 27.30 -4.33 -12.28
N GLU A 61 27.16 -4.63 -13.56
CA GLU A 61 26.33 -3.87 -14.49
C GLU A 61 24.84 -3.88 -14.13
N LEU A 62 24.28 -5.04 -13.79
CA LEU A 62 22.88 -5.14 -13.34
C LEU A 62 22.65 -4.33 -12.06
N LYS A 63 23.63 -4.33 -11.15
CA LYS A 63 23.59 -3.54 -9.93
C LYS A 63 23.55 -2.04 -10.24
N TYR A 64 24.43 -1.56 -11.13
CA TYR A 64 24.43 -0.16 -11.57
C TYR A 64 23.12 0.26 -12.25
N LEU A 65 22.55 -0.59 -13.11
CA LEU A 65 21.26 -0.30 -13.75
C LEU A 65 20.14 -0.17 -12.72
N LYS A 66 20.12 -1.03 -11.70
CA LYS A 66 19.15 -0.95 -10.61
C LYS A 66 19.36 0.32 -9.79
N GLU A 67 20.60 0.63 -9.41
CA GLU A 67 20.93 1.87 -8.68
C GLU A 67 20.51 3.12 -9.48
N GLU A 68 20.80 3.17 -10.78
CA GLU A 68 20.42 4.30 -11.62
C GLU A 68 18.90 4.46 -11.71
N LEU A 69 18.14 3.35 -11.79
CA LEU A 69 16.68 3.36 -11.74
C LEU A 69 16.19 3.88 -10.37
N PHE A 70 16.80 3.40 -9.28
CA PHE A 70 16.51 3.84 -7.91
C PHE A 70 16.74 5.33 -7.70
N GLU A 71 17.68 5.94 -8.43
CA GLU A 71 17.97 7.37 -8.35
C GLU A 71 16.98 8.25 -9.13
N LEU A 72 16.18 7.69 -10.04
CA LEU A 72 15.20 8.47 -10.80
C LEU A 72 14.09 9.00 -9.91
N GLY A 73 13.82 10.30 -10.03
CA GLY A 73 12.76 10.98 -9.27
C GLY A 73 11.37 10.37 -9.48
N SER A 74 11.05 9.97 -10.72
CA SER A 74 9.78 9.30 -11.05
C SER A 74 9.60 7.97 -10.31
N TYR A 75 10.67 7.17 -10.21
CA TYR A 75 10.64 5.89 -9.53
C TYR A 75 10.64 6.05 -8.00
N LYS A 76 11.42 6.99 -7.45
CA LYS A 76 11.35 7.36 -6.02
C LYS A 76 9.94 7.81 -5.62
N ARG A 77 9.33 8.68 -6.44
CA ARG A 77 7.94 9.16 -6.23
C ARG A 77 6.96 7.98 -6.22
N LEU A 78 7.06 7.08 -7.20
CA LEU A 78 6.22 5.88 -7.26
C LEU A 78 6.37 5.00 -6.01
N LEU A 79 7.61 4.72 -5.58
CA LEU A 79 7.86 3.90 -4.38
C LEU A 79 7.27 4.53 -3.11
N ASN A 80 7.42 5.85 -2.96
CA ASN A 80 6.87 6.57 -1.83
C ASN A 80 5.33 6.56 -1.83
N ALA A 81 4.70 6.79 -2.99
CA ALA A 81 3.25 6.76 -3.12
C ALA A 81 2.68 5.35 -2.87
N GLN A 82 3.37 4.30 -3.37
CA GLN A 82 3.01 2.91 -3.08
C GLN A 82 3.11 2.58 -1.59
N LYS A 83 4.14 3.09 -0.91
CA LYS A 83 4.30 2.91 0.54
C LYS A 83 3.17 3.59 1.30
N ALA A 84 2.89 4.86 1.01
CA ALA A 84 1.81 5.61 1.66
C ALA A 84 0.43 4.94 1.46
N SER A 85 0.13 4.48 0.25
CA SER A 85 -1.11 3.74 -0.04
C SER A 85 -1.21 2.43 0.76
N LYS A 86 -0.11 1.66 0.88
CA LYS A 86 -0.07 0.44 1.69
C LYS A 86 -0.28 0.73 3.17
N GLU A 87 0.35 1.78 3.69
CA GLU A 87 0.20 2.22 5.09
C GLU A 87 -1.26 2.61 5.39
N LEU A 88 -1.88 3.41 4.52
CA LEU A 88 -3.31 3.76 4.63
C LEU A 88 -4.20 2.51 4.69
N MET A 89 -3.99 1.55 3.79
CA MET A 89 -4.79 0.32 3.77
C MET A 89 -4.54 -0.55 5.00
N ALA A 90 -3.31 -0.58 5.52
CA ALA A 90 -2.99 -1.28 6.75
C ALA A 90 -3.72 -0.66 7.96
N GLU A 91 -3.75 0.66 8.07
CA GLU A 91 -4.48 1.39 9.12
C GLU A 91 -5.99 1.14 9.05
N ILE A 92 -6.59 1.20 7.86
CA ILE A 92 -8.02 0.90 7.68
C ILE A 92 -8.35 -0.53 8.12
N ASN A 93 -7.55 -1.50 7.68
CA ASN A 93 -7.74 -2.90 8.06
C ASN A 93 -7.58 -3.09 9.56
N SER A 94 -6.67 -2.36 10.20
CA SER A 94 -6.43 -2.49 11.61
C SER A 94 -7.56 -1.87 12.46
N ILE A 95 -8.15 -0.75 12.01
CA ILE A 95 -9.39 -0.18 12.57
C ILE A 95 -10.55 -1.17 12.44
N LEU A 96 -10.76 -1.74 11.26
CA LEU A 96 -11.83 -2.72 11.03
C LEU A 96 -11.64 -3.95 11.94
N ASN A 97 -10.41 -4.48 12.03
CA ASN A 97 -10.08 -5.60 12.90
C ASN A 97 -10.31 -5.28 14.38
N PHE A 98 -10.00 -4.07 14.84
CA PHE A 98 -10.29 -3.64 16.21
C PHE A 98 -11.79 -3.70 16.51
N TYR A 99 -12.65 -3.16 15.62
CA TYR A 99 -14.09 -3.17 15.88
C TYR A 99 -14.76 -4.54 15.70
N ILE A 100 -14.19 -5.42 14.87
CA ILE A 100 -14.70 -6.79 14.67
C ILE A 100 -14.26 -7.70 15.82
N ASN A 101 -12.99 -7.65 16.21
CA ASN A 101 -12.36 -8.64 17.11
C ASN A 101 -12.02 -8.09 18.51
N GLY A 102 -12.11 -6.77 18.73
CA GLY A 102 -11.77 -6.12 20.01
C GLY A 102 -10.28 -6.07 20.32
N VAL A 103 -9.40 -6.33 19.36
CA VAL A 103 -7.94 -6.34 19.53
C VAL A 103 -7.33 -5.18 18.76
N ASP A 104 -6.74 -4.21 19.47
CA ASP A 104 -5.87 -3.21 18.85
C ASP A 104 -4.46 -3.83 18.73
N HIS A 105 -3.82 -3.57 17.61
CA HIS A 105 -2.43 -3.90 17.31
C HIS A 105 -1.47 -2.99 18.10
N LYS A 106 -2.00 -1.92 18.72
CA LYS A 106 -1.33 -1.06 19.71
C LYS A 106 -1.70 -1.40 21.16
N CYS A 107 -2.53 -2.41 21.43
CA CYS A 107 -2.77 -2.90 22.78
C CYS A 107 -1.57 -3.73 23.22
N ASP A 108 -0.70 -3.14 24.04
CA ASP A 108 0.32 -3.90 24.73
C ASP A 108 -0.34 -4.90 25.70
N LYS A 109 0.22 -6.10 25.80
CA LYS A 109 -0.40 -7.22 26.56
C LYS A 109 -0.49 -6.92 28.07
N ASP A 110 0.26 -5.93 28.53
CA ASP A 110 0.42 -5.56 29.94
C ASP A 110 -0.43 -4.36 30.38
N SER A 111 -1.26 -3.77 29.49
CA SER A 111 -2.12 -2.64 29.86
C SER A 111 -3.52 -2.72 29.26
N CYS A 112 -4.43 -3.34 30.00
CA CYS A 112 -5.88 -3.29 29.75
C CYS A 112 -6.49 -1.88 29.89
N ALA A 113 -5.72 -0.86 30.30
CA ALA A 113 -6.26 0.44 30.66
C ALA A 113 -6.85 1.24 29.48
N ASN A 114 -6.40 0.96 28.24
CA ASN A 114 -6.81 1.73 27.05
C ASN A 114 -7.53 0.90 25.98
N CYS A 115 -7.86 -0.37 26.24
CA CYS A 115 -8.44 -1.27 25.25
C CYS A 115 -9.86 -1.69 25.65
N HIS A 116 -10.82 -0.84 25.29
CA HIS A 116 -12.25 -1.09 25.51
C HIS A 116 -12.78 -2.11 24.50
N ARG A 117 -12.66 -3.42 24.81
CA ARG A 117 -13.76 -4.40 24.61
C ARG A 117 -13.52 -5.84 25.07
N HIS A 118 -12.29 -6.28 25.32
CA HIS A 118 -12.08 -7.64 25.83
C HIS A 118 -10.89 -7.74 26.80
N CYS A 119 -11.10 -7.41 28.07
CA CYS A 119 -10.37 -8.08 29.14
C CYS A 119 -11.33 -9.12 29.73
N VAL A 120 -11.23 -10.34 29.19
CA VAL A 120 -11.92 -11.50 29.73
C VAL A 120 -11.29 -11.78 31.11
N LYS A 121 -12.13 -11.85 32.14
CA LYS A 121 -11.71 -12.31 33.48
C LYS A 121 -11.25 -13.75 33.44
#